data_AF-A0A6I4IBT2-F1
#
_entry.id   AF-A0A6I4IBT2-F1
#
_cell.length_a   1.000
_cell.length_b   1.000
_cell.length_c   1.000
_cell.angle_alpha   90.00
_cell.angle_beta   90.00
_cell.angle_gamma   90.00
#
_symmetry.space_group_name_H-M   'P 1'
#
loop_
_entity.id
_entity.type
_entity.pdbx_description
1 polymer ?
#
loop_
_entity_poly.entity_id
_entity_poly.type
_entity_poly.pdbx_seq_one_letter_code
_entity_poly.pdbx_strand_id
1 'polypeptide(L)'
;MEHITKLCADSLRSFSLNKFNISIKSSHAHELVAAYFGYSSRAALLADDKRPIRKLTDAEFIVLTPTAHIKERRKNLNGLPPNLPDDLAEGVYLPLIDEKVLLGSIWPTLEELGKELADRHLRSKPAYFRDQKIQRHGVKLEFENDQVAIVVFREYVSPSLLLSFQNGKRGVVDVFNLKRVAAFIGYVKTSHYSAEADTLDAAILKMRDHYHQMIRDSQPLQEVAPLEPNFADWLAKQKKRDTPLGDLANKRGFADESENWPIFSEYKQYQDYLLNNHPPYGAMAALERAWRSYQTYVRKKRSSNPLKQVNKSELQKHVDRKVVTVKKATPIPYDRRTIEKFMQGDDGWISWDGKRAIPVSIVGVSERHYTIAIQSPRRKAGNKHSLFLDEVRSSPELACANLVTL
;
A
#
# COMPACT_ATOMS: atom_id res chain seq x y z
N MET A 1 27.08 -20.19 -3.59
CA MET A 1 26.57 -18.91 -3.05
C MET A 1 27.72 -18.06 -2.53
N GLU A 2 28.62 -18.64 -1.73
CA GLU A 2 29.77 -17.96 -1.14
C GLU A 2 30.77 -17.36 -2.15
N HIS A 3 30.83 -17.88 -3.38
CA HIS A 3 31.80 -17.40 -4.38
C HIS A 3 31.58 -15.93 -4.77
N ILE A 4 30.35 -15.54 -5.16
CA ILE A 4 30.05 -14.16 -5.60
C ILE A 4 30.27 -13.16 -4.46
N THR A 5 29.78 -13.47 -3.26
CA THR A 5 29.89 -12.55 -2.12
C THR A 5 31.32 -12.42 -1.61
N LYS A 6 32.10 -13.49 -1.68
CA LYS A 6 33.54 -13.47 -1.38
C LYS A 6 34.31 -12.67 -2.43
N LEU A 7 34.06 -12.93 -3.71
CA LEU A 7 34.68 -12.20 -4.82
C LEU A 7 34.47 -10.68 -4.69
N CYS A 8 33.22 -10.24 -4.50
CA CYS A 8 32.91 -8.83 -4.30
C CYS A 8 33.54 -8.26 -3.02
N ALA A 9 33.61 -9.04 -1.94
CA ALA A 9 34.22 -8.57 -0.69
C ALA A 9 35.75 -8.43 -0.81
N ASP A 10 36.42 -9.39 -1.44
CA ASP A 10 37.87 -9.37 -1.67
C ASP A 10 38.26 -8.25 -2.65
N SER A 11 37.44 -8.00 -3.67
CA SER A 11 37.62 -6.86 -4.57
C SER A 11 37.39 -5.52 -3.86
N LEU A 12 36.32 -5.38 -3.07
CA LEU A 12 36.06 -4.16 -2.31
C LEU A 12 37.25 -3.81 -1.38
N ARG A 13 37.85 -4.81 -0.75
CA ARG A 13 39.03 -4.62 0.10
C ARG A 13 40.24 -4.17 -0.70
N SER A 14 40.51 -4.85 -1.82
CA SER A 14 41.61 -4.51 -2.73
C SER A 14 41.44 -3.10 -3.31
N PHE A 15 40.24 -2.77 -3.75
CA PHE A 15 39.86 -1.46 -4.27
C PHE A 15 40.06 -0.35 -3.23
N SER A 16 39.56 -0.56 -2.01
CA SER A 16 39.71 0.42 -0.92
C SER A 16 41.17 0.64 -0.54
N LEU A 17 41.96 -0.43 -0.49
CA LEU A 17 43.38 -0.34 -0.20
C LEU A 17 44.13 0.39 -1.32
N ASN A 18 43.91 0.02 -2.59
CA ASN A 18 44.66 0.57 -3.71
C ASN A 18 44.26 2.01 -4.03
N LYS A 19 42.96 2.35 -3.97
CA LYS A 19 42.45 3.67 -4.36
C LYS A 19 42.54 4.70 -3.23
N PHE A 20 42.36 4.27 -1.98
CA PHE A 20 42.26 5.19 -0.84
C PHE A 20 43.30 4.93 0.25
N ASN A 21 44.13 3.89 0.13
CA ASN A 21 45.05 3.44 1.18
C ASN A 21 44.33 3.13 2.50
N ILE A 22 43.10 2.61 2.42
CA ILE A 22 42.27 2.25 3.58
C ILE A 22 42.02 0.75 3.59
N SER A 23 42.48 0.07 4.64
CA SER A 23 42.25 -1.35 4.84
C SER A 23 40.87 -1.60 5.48
N ILE A 24 40.05 -2.44 4.83
CA ILE A 24 38.76 -2.88 5.34
C ILE A 24 38.89 -4.33 5.85
N LYS A 25 38.37 -4.61 7.06
CA LYS A 25 38.27 -5.97 7.61
C LYS A 25 37.37 -6.84 6.72
N SER A 26 37.69 -8.13 6.59
CA SER A 26 36.87 -9.09 5.80
C SER A 26 35.40 -9.10 6.21
N SER A 27 35.12 -9.13 7.52
CA SER A 27 33.75 -9.09 8.05
C SER A 27 32.99 -7.85 7.59
N HIS A 28 33.60 -6.67 7.67
CA HIS A 28 32.98 -5.41 7.22
C HIS A 28 32.75 -5.39 5.72
N ALA A 29 33.70 -5.89 4.93
CA ALA A 29 33.55 -5.96 3.48
C ALA A 29 32.33 -6.82 3.07
N HIS A 30 32.12 -7.97 3.69
CA HIS A 30 30.94 -8.80 3.43
C HIS A 30 29.63 -8.12 3.85
N GLU A 31 29.63 -7.38 4.95
CA GLU A 31 28.44 -6.62 5.39
C GLU A 31 28.12 -5.45 4.44
N LEU A 32 29.14 -4.77 3.91
CA LEU A 32 28.95 -3.73 2.91
C LEU A 32 28.45 -4.32 1.60
N VAL A 33 29.04 -5.42 1.12
CA VAL A 33 28.57 -6.13 -0.09
C VAL A 33 27.10 -6.54 0.06
N ALA A 34 26.69 -7.05 1.23
CA ALA A 34 25.29 -7.38 1.49
C ALA A 34 24.38 -6.14 1.37
N ALA A 35 24.81 -5.00 1.91
CA ALA A 35 24.07 -3.74 1.78
C ALA A 35 23.99 -3.22 0.34
N TYR A 36 25.07 -3.34 -0.45
CA TYR A 36 25.06 -3.02 -1.87
C TYR A 36 24.09 -3.92 -2.66
N PHE A 37 23.90 -5.17 -2.25
CA PHE A 37 22.90 -6.08 -2.79
C PHE A 37 21.49 -5.90 -2.19
N GLY A 38 21.29 -4.89 -1.35
CA GLY A 38 19.99 -4.50 -0.76
C GLY A 38 19.57 -5.27 0.48
N TYR A 39 20.49 -5.99 1.12
CA TYR A 39 20.23 -6.70 2.37
C TYR A 39 20.63 -5.90 3.60
N SER A 40 19.93 -6.11 4.71
CA SER A 40 20.25 -5.48 6.00
C SER A 40 21.51 -6.04 6.67
N SER A 41 21.91 -7.27 6.32
CA SER A 41 23.12 -7.93 6.82
C SER A 41 23.59 -9.05 5.89
N ARG A 42 24.84 -9.50 6.10
CA ARG A 42 25.37 -10.70 5.43
C ARG A 42 24.52 -11.93 5.72
N ALA A 43 24.06 -12.10 6.96
CA ALA A 43 23.22 -13.25 7.34
C ALA A 43 21.89 -13.23 6.57
N ALA A 44 21.26 -12.07 6.42
CA ALA A 44 20.02 -11.92 5.65
C ALA A 44 20.23 -12.26 4.17
N LEU A 45 21.37 -11.87 3.59
CA LEU A 45 21.73 -12.26 2.23
C LEU A 45 21.87 -13.77 2.07
N LEU A 46 22.56 -14.42 3.01
CA LEU A 46 22.80 -15.87 2.95
C LEU A 46 21.53 -16.70 3.19
N ALA A 47 20.58 -16.15 3.94
CA ALA A 47 19.29 -16.78 4.24
C ALA A 47 18.22 -16.57 3.14
N ASP A 48 18.49 -15.78 2.09
CA ASP A 48 17.51 -15.54 1.03
C ASP A 48 17.47 -16.69 0.03
N ASP A 49 16.55 -17.63 0.27
CA ASP A 49 16.27 -18.73 -0.64
C ASP A 49 15.34 -18.35 -1.78
N LYS A 50 14.59 -17.24 -1.66
CA LYS A 50 13.63 -16.81 -2.68
C LYS A 50 14.35 -16.21 -3.88
N ARG A 51 15.34 -15.35 -3.62
CA ARG A 51 16.10 -14.61 -4.64
C ARG A 51 17.60 -14.73 -4.37
N PRO A 52 18.13 -15.97 -4.37
CA PRO A 52 19.50 -16.20 -3.95
C PRO A 52 20.47 -15.52 -4.92
N ILE A 53 21.52 -14.89 -4.38
CA ILE A 53 22.51 -14.13 -5.18
C ILE A 53 23.16 -14.96 -6.30
N ARG A 54 23.19 -16.30 -6.18
CA ARG A 54 23.70 -17.19 -7.23
C ARG A 54 22.92 -17.11 -8.55
N LYS A 55 21.68 -16.61 -8.54
CA LYS A 55 20.86 -16.38 -9.75
C LYS A 55 21.20 -15.09 -10.47
N LEU A 56 22.26 -14.37 -10.06
CA LEU A 56 22.64 -13.11 -10.70
C LEU A 56 23.01 -13.30 -12.18
N THR A 57 23.47 -14.49 -12.55
CA THR A 57 23.71 -14.90 -13.94
C THR A 57 22.44 -14.95 -14.79
N ASP A 58 21.27 -15.09 -14.15
CA ASP A 58 19.97 -15.12 -14.82
C ASP A 58 19.37 -13.71 -15.00
N ALA A 59 20.03 -12.69 -14.44
CA ALA A 59 19.58 -11.30 -14.54
C ALA A 59 19.98 -10.67 -15.87
N GLU A 60 19.00 -10.04 -16.53
CA GLU A 60 19.21 -9.25 -17.76
C GLU A 60 19.71 -7.83 -17.43
N PHE A 61 19.27 -7.30 -16.28
CA PHE A 61 19.65 -5.97 -15.81
C PHE A 61 20.10 -6.04 -14.35
N ILE A 62 21.15 -5.28 -14.06
CA ILE A 62 21.53 -4.95 -12.69
C ILE A 62 21.15 -3.51 -12.43
N VAL A 63 20.38 -3.27 -11.37
CA VAL A 63 20.04 -1.92 -10.92
C VAL A 63 20.64 -1.69 -9.55
N LEU A 64 21.41 -0.60 -9.40
CA LEU A 64 22.10 -0.28 -8.17
C LEU A 64 21.12 0.03 -7.03
N THR A 65 21.42 -0.49 -5.83
CA THR A 65 20.64 -0.20 -4.63
C THR A 65 20.76 1.28 -4.24
N PRO A 66 19.69 1.93 -3.75
CA PRO A 66 19.76 3.28 -3.22
C PRO A 66 20.82 3.45 -2.12
N THR A 67 21.60 4.53 -2.21
CA THR A 67 22.74 4.78 -1.30
C THR A 67 22.35 4.96 0.17
N ALA A 68 21.08 5.29 0.46
CA ALA A 68 20.59 5.48 1.82
C ALA A 68 20.82 4.25 2.72
N HIS A 69 20.49 3.05 2.24
CA HIS A 69 20.68 1.80 3.01
C HIS A 69 22.15 1.48 3.25
N ILE A 70 23.01 1.77 2.27
CA ILE A 70 24.46 1.59 2.38
C ILE A 70 25.02 2.54 3.44
N LYS A 71 24.60 3.81 3.43
CA LYS A 71 25.01 4.81 4.42
C LYS A 71 24.56 4.44 5.83
N GLU A 72 23.33 3.95 5.98
CA GLU A 72 22.83 3.45 7.25
C GLU A 72 23.66 2.28 7.76
N ARG A 73 23.93 1.27 6.90
CA ARG A 73 24.76 0.13 7.28
C ARG A 73 26.13 0.55 7.75
N ARG A 74 26.76 1.51 7.06
CA ARG A 74 28.07 2.03 7.41
C ARG A 74 28.11 2.67 8.80
N LYS A 75 27.07 3.41 9.19
CA LYS A 75 26.95 3.99 10.53
C LYS A 75 26.85 2.93 11.62
N ASN A 76 26.25 1.79 11.31
CA ASN A 76 26.00 0.71 12.27
C ASN A 76 27.17 -0.28 12.41
N LEU A 77 28.19 -0.20 11.54
CA LEU A 77 29.37 -1.07 11.58
C LEU A 77 30.45 -0.51 12.50
N ASN A 78 30.55 -1.06 13.71
CA ASN A 78 31.58 -0.68 14.68
C ASN A 78 32.99 -0.97 14.16
N GLY A 79 33.87 0.03 14.24
CA GLY A 79 35.27 -0.10 13.81
C GLY A 79 35.46 -0.07 12.29
N LEU A 80 34.48 0.44 11.53
CA LEU A 80 34.69 0.83 10.14
C LEU A 80 35.59 2.10 10.09
N PRO A 81 36.56 2.20 9.17
CA PRO A 81 37.41 3.37 9.06
C PRO A 81 36.57 4.65 8.85
N PRO A 82 36.75 5.71 9.67
CA PRO A 82 35.91 6.91 9.61
C PRO A 82 36.12 7.74 8.34
N ASN A 83 37.26 7.59 7.69
CA ASN A 83 37.65 8.27 6.45
C ASN A 83 37.28 7.50 5.18
N LEU A 84 36.53 6.41 5.28
CA LEU A 84 36.12 5.63 4.11
C LEU A 84 35.17 6.48 3.22
N PRO A 85 35.35 6.56 1.90
CA PRO A 85 34.49 7.36 1.03
C PRO A 85 33.11 6.72 0.80
N ASP A 86 32.13 7.50 0.35
CA ASP A 86 30.75 7.06 0.02
C ASP A 86 30.67 6.26 -1.27
N ASP A 87 31.57 6.51 -2.21
CA ASP A 87 31.58 5.84 -3.51
C ASP A 87 32.47 4.59 -3.49
N LEU A 88 31.90 3.48 -3.01
CA LEU A 88 32.54 2.16 -3.02
C LEU A 88 31.86 1.19 -3.98
N ALA A 89 30.87 1.67 -4.76
CA ALA A 89 30.09 0.84 -5.66
C ALA A 89 30.98 0.13 -6.69
N GLU A 90 31.94 0.87 -7.26
CA GLU A 90 32.91 0.35 -8.22
C GLU A 90 33.64 -0.89 -7.67
N GLY A 91 34.19 -0.80 -6.45
CA GLY A 91 34.89 -1.93 -5.82
C GLY A 91 33.99 -3.16 -5.54
N VAL A 92 32.67 -2.97 -5.46
CA VAL A 92 31.72 -4.08 -5.25
C VAL A 92 31.31 -4.73 -6.57
N TYR A 93 30.99 -3.93 -7.59
CA TYR A 93 30.39 -4.43 -8.82
C TYR A 93 31.40 -4.78 -9.92
N LEU A 94 32.61 -4.21 -9.89
CA LEU A 94 33.64 -4.44 -10.91
C LEU A 94 33.93 -5.94 -11.17
N PRO A 95 34.09 -6.80 -10.15
CA PRO A 95 34.35 -8.23 -10.39
C PRO A 95 33.22 -8.96 -11.12
N LEU A 96 31.98 -8.47 -10.96
CA LEU A 96 30.83 -9.08 -11.61
C LEU A 96 30.86 -8.84 -13.13
N ILE A 97 31.48 -7.74 -13.55
CA ILE A 97 31.73 -7.40 -14.95
C ILE A 97 32.93 -8.21 -15.47
N ASP A 98 34.04 -8.19 -14.73
CA ASP A 98 35.30 -8.80 -15.16
C ASP A 98 35.19 -10.33 -15.35
N GLU A 99 34.50 -11.01 -14.43
CA GLU A 99 34.28 -12.47 -14.53
C GLU A 99 33.18 -12.84 -15.54
N LYS A 100 32.59 -11.87 -16.26
CA LYS A 100 31.43 -12.08 -17.15
C LYS A 100 30.25 -12.75 -16.45
N VAL A 101 30.18 -12.62 -15.12
CA VAL A 101 29.03 -13.07 -14.32
C VAL A 101 27.79 -12.27 -14.73
N LEU A 102 27.99 -11.01 -15.13
CA LEU A 102 26.97 -10.16 -15.71
C LEU A 102 27.10 -10.15 -17.23
N LEU A 103 26.08 -10.69 -17.90
CA LEU A 103 25.87 -10.50 -19.34
C LEU A 103 25.15 -9.16 -19.64
N GLY A 104 24.57 -8.54 -18.60
CA GLY A 104 23.70 -7.37 -18.69
C GLY A 104 24.38 -6.03 -18.41
N SER A 105 23.69 -4.95 -18.78
CA SER A 105 24.10 -3.58 -18.44
C SER A 105 23.78 -3.25 -16.97
N ILE A 106 24.67 -2.50 -16.31
CA ILE A 106 24.45 -1.95 -14.96
C ILE A 106 23.80 -0.58 -15.07
N TRP A 107 22.75 -0.36 -14.29
CA TRP A 107 21.93 0.85 -14.27
C TRP A 107 21.96 1.52 -12.90
N PRO A 108 22.22 2.83 -12.81
CA PRO A 108 22.19 3.55 -11.53
C PRO A 108 20.82 3.52 -10.85
N THR A 109 19.74 3.61 -11.62
CA THR A 109 18.36 3.65 -11.11
C THR A 109 17.38 2.92 -12.04
N LEU A 110 16.22 2.51 -11.52
CA LEU A 110 15.15 1.92 -12.32
C LEU A 110 14.60 2.94 -13.34
N GLU A 111 14.63 4.23 -12.98
CA GLU A 111 14.19 5.32 -13.85
C GLU A 111 15.09 5.49 -15.07
N GLU A 112 16.40 5.38 -14.90
CA GLU A 112 17.35 5.43 -16.01
C GLU A 112 17.24 4.20 -16.91
N LEU A 113 17.10 3.01 -16.32
CA LEU A 113 16.81 1.78 -17.07
C LEU A 113 15.53 1.95 -17.90
N GLY A 114 14.46 2.48 -17.29
CA GLY A 114 13.20 2.76 -17.99
C GLY A 114 13.37 3.68 -19.18
N LYS A 115 14.11 4.79 -19.01
CA LYS A 115 14.39 5.73 -20.10
C LYS A 115 15.12 5.04 -21.24
N GLU A 116 16.19 4.29 -20.97
CA GLU A 116 16.91 3.58 -22.02
C GLU A 116 16.02 2.54 -22.72
N LEU A 117 15.22 1.78 -21.98
CA LEU A 117 14.31 0.80 -22.58
C LEU A 117 13.30 1.47 -23.52
N ALA A 118 12.78 2.64 -23.13
CA ALA A 118 11.90 3.44 -23.99
C ALA A 118 12.66 3.99 -25.22
N ASP A 119 13.91 4.40 -25.07
CA ASP A 119 14.75 4.84 -26.20
C ASP A 119 15.06 3.70 -27.17
N ARG A 120 15.37 2.50 -26.67
CA ARG A 120 15.55 1.28 -27.50
C ARG A 120 14.27 0.93 -28.25
N HIS A 121 13.12 0.97 -27.57
CA HIS A 121 11.82 0.75 -28.21
C HIS A 121 11.57 1.76 -29.31
N LEU A 122 11.80 3.05 -29.05
CA LEU A 122 11.65 4.10 -30.05
C LEU A 122 12.55 3.88 -31.28
N ARG A 123 13.82 3.53 -31.05
CA ARG A 123 14.79 3.22 -32.13
C ARG A 123 14.38 2.00 -32.97
N SER A 124 13.60 1.08 -32.40
CA SER A 124 13.07 -0.08 -33.13
C SER A 124 11.91 0.25 -34.06
N LYS A 125 11.27 1.41 -33.90
CA LYS A 125 10.13 1.83 -34.73
C LYS A 125 10.60 2.45 -36.07
N PRO A 126 9.72 2.46 -37.09
CA PRO A 126 10.03 3.05 -38.40
C PRO A 126 10.48 4.52 -38.32
N ALA A 127 11.12 4.99 -39.39
CA ALA A 127 11.81 6.29 -39.49
C ALA A 127 10.97 7.54 -39.14
N TYR A 128 9.65 7.43 -38.99
CA TYR A 128 8.74 8.49 -38.56
C TYR A 128 9.09 9.12 -37.20
N PHE A 129 9.94 8.47 -36.39
CA PHE A 129 10.41 9.02 -35.11
C PHE A 129 11.74 9.79 -35.20
N ARG A 130 12.39 9.86 -36.37
CA ARG A 130 13.75 10.42 -36.47
C ARG A 130 13.84 11.93 -36.23
N ASP A 131 12.77 12.67 -36.51
CA ASP A 131 12.70 14.13 -36.34
C ASP A 131 11.99 14.55 -35.03
N GLN A 132 11.52 13.58 -34.24
CA GLN A 132 10.76 13.84 -33.03
C GLN A 132 11.66 14.20 -31.86
N LYS A 133 11.36 15.34 -31.21
CA LYS A 133 12.01 15.77 -29.97
C LYS A 133 11.11 15.52 -28.78
N ILE A 134 11.68 15.07 -27.67
CA ILE A 134 10.95 14.90 -26.41
C ILE A 134 10.66 16.28 -25.84
N GLN A 135 9.37 16.64 -25.73
CA GLN A 135 8.92 17.88 -25.10
C GLN A 135 8.63 17.68 -23.61
N ARG A 136 8.02 16.54 -23.25
CA ARG A 136 7.74 16.17 -21.86
C ARG A 136 8.10 14.72 -21.66
N HIS A 137 8.59 14.38 -20.47
CA HIS A 137 8.79 12.99 -20.08
C HIS A 137 8.68 12.82 -18.57
N GLY A 138 8.45 11.59 -18.16
CA GLY A 138 8.65 11.17 -16.78
C GLY A 138 8.59 9.65 -16.66
N VAL A 139 8.96 9.19 -15.47
CA VAL A 139 8.96 7.77 -15.13
C VAL A 139 8.21 7.60 -13.82
N LYS A 140 7.34 6.60 -13.78
CA LYS A 140 6.65 6.17 -12.57
C LYS A 140 7.00 4.70 -12.33
N LEU A 141 7.36 4.39 -11.09
CA LEU A 141 7.65 3.02 -10.66
C LEU A 141 6.47 2.51 -9.85
N GLU A 142 6.01 1.30 -10.16
CA GLU A 142 5.00 0.58 -9.39
C GLU A 142 5.60 -0.76 -8.95
N PHE A 143 5.57 -1.03 -7.64
CA PHE A 143 6.13 -2.23 -7.05
C PHE A 143 4.99 -3.15 -6.59
N GLU A 144 5.03 -4.40 -7.03
CA GLU A 144 4.10 -5.43 -6.61
C GLU A 144 4.85 -6.72 -6.33
N ASN A 145 4.99 -7.07 -5.05
CA ASN A 145 5.77 -8.22 -4.58
C ASN A 145 7.23 -8.21 -5.10
N ASP A 146 7.55 -9.10 -6.03
CA ASP A 146 8.86 -9.26 -6.67
C ASP A 146 8.90 -8.71 -8.10
N GLN A 147 7.84 -8.02 -8.51
CA GLN A 147 7.73 -7.38 -9.81
C GLN A 147 7.81 -5.87 -9.66
N VAL A 148 8.39 -5.24 -10.67
CA VAL A 148 8.40 -3.79 -10.83
C VAL A 148 7.91 -3.45 -12.23
N ALA A 149 6.89 -2.60 -12.29
CA ALA A 149 6.45 -1.99 -13.53
C ALA A 149 7.08 -0.61 -13.63
N ILE A 150 7.88 -0.41 -14.68
CA ILE A 150 8.48 0.88 -15.02
C ILE A 150 7.61 1.51 -16.11
N VAL A 151 6.85 2.53 -15.73
CA VAL A 151 5.96 3.26 -16.62
C VAL A 151 6.66 4.54 -17.09
N VAL A 152 7.02 4.59 -18.36
CA VAL A 152 7.68 5.72 -18.99
C VAL A 152 6.68 6.44 -19.88
N PHE A 153 6.44 7.72 -19.61
CA PHE A 153 5.56 8.55 -20.41
C PHE A 153 6.37 9.63 -21.11
N ARG A 154 6.11 9.84 -22.40
CA ARG A 154 6.81 10.81 -23.24
C ARG A 154 5.83 11.50 -24.18
N GLU A 155 5.97 12.81 -24.29
CA GLU A 155 5.32 13.61 -25.33
C GLU A 155 6.38 14.04 -26.33
N TYR A 156 6.19 13.62 -27.57
CA TYR A 156 7.06 13.94 -28.69
C TYR A 156 6.46 15.07 -29.51
N VAL A 157 7.32 15.91 -30.07
CA VAL A 157 6.97 16.95 -31.03
C VAL A 157 7.83 16.80 -32.27
N SER A 158 7.19 16.70 -33.44
CA SER A 158 7.85 16.80 -34.74
C SER A 158 7.81 18.26 -35.21
N PRO A 159 8.97 18.94 -35.34
CA PRO A 159 9.02 20.29 -35.91
C PRO A 159 8.49 20.31 -37.34
N SER A 160 8.76 19.28 -38.13
CA SER A 160 8.34 19.14 -39.54
C SER A 160 6.82 19.16 -39.67
N LEU A 161 6.13 18.41 -38.81
CA LEU A 161 4.67 18.32 -38.84
C LEU A 161 4.00 19.60 -38.35
N LEU A 162 4.58 20.27 -37.36
CA LEU A 162 4.10 21.58 -36.91
C LEU A 162 4.15 22.62 -38.03
N LEU A 163 5.20 22.61 -38.86
CA LEU A 163 5.33 23.50 -40.02
C LEU A 163 4.30 23.19 -41.12
N SER A 164 3.81 21.96 -41.18
CA SER A 164 2.78 21.52 -42.15
C SER A 164 1.33 21.68 -41.67
N PHE A 165 1.10 22.34 -40.52
CA PHE A 165 -0.20 22.47 -39.86
C PHE A 165 -0.88 21.13 -39.50
N GLN A 166 -0.12 20.04 -39.46
CA GLN A 166 -0.59 18.75 -38.93
C GLN A 166 -0.35 18.68 -37.43
N ASN A 167 -1.07 17.80 -36.74
CA ASN A 167 -0.86 17.59 -35.31
C ASN A 167 0.53 16.97 -35.09
N GLY A 168 1.52 17.83 -34.82
CA GLY A 168 2.91 17.42 -34.66
C GLY A 168 3.22 16.82 -33.28
N LYS A 169 2.22 16.66 -32.41
CA LYS A 169 2.38 16.06 -31.08
C LYS A 169 2.03 14.58 -31.08
N ARG A 170 2.73 13.81 -30.26
CA ARG A 170 2.43 12.40 -30.03
C ARG A 170 2.73 12.00 -28.60
N GLY A 171 1.73 11.47 -27.93
CA GLY A 171 1.86 10.85 -26.62
C GLY A 171 2.26 9.39 -26.76
N VAL A 172 3.27 8.97 -26.01
CA VAL A 172 3.69 7.58 -25.90
C VAL A 172 3.82 7.20 -24.43
N VAL A 173 3.25 6.07 -24.05
CA VAL A 173 3.41 5.46 -22.74
C VAL A 173 3.92 4.05 -22.93
N ASP A 174 5.07 3.75 -22.33
CA ASP A 174 5.66 2.42 -22.28
C ASP A 174 5.61 1.87 -20.86
N VAL A 175 5.21 0.62 -20.72
CA VAL A 175 5.21 -0.11 -19.46
C VAL A 175 6.12 -1.31 -19.60
N PHE A 176 7.24 -1.30 -18.89
CA PHE A 176 8.19 -2.42 -18.82
C PHE A 176 7.99 -3.15 -17.50
N ASN A 177 7.52 -4.39 -17.56
CA ASN A 177 7.43 -5.22 -16.37
C ASN A 177 8.73 -6.01 -16.23
N LEU A 178 9.34 -5.87 -15.06
CA LEU A 178 10.53 -6.61 -14.69
C LEU A 178 10.21 -7.51 -13.50
N LYS A 179 10.82 -8.69 -13.47
CA LYS A 179 10.79 -9.60 -12.32
C LYS A 179 12.17 -9.63 -11.69
N ARG A 180 12.22 -9.48 -10.37
CA ARG A 180 13.44 -9.65 -9.59
C ARG A 180 13.80 -11.14 -9.54
N VAL A 181 15.03 -11.47 -9.92
CA VAL A 181 15.51 -12.86 -10.00
C VAL A 181 16.65 -13.17 -9.02
N ALA A 182 17.43 -12.15 -8.64
CA ALA A 182 18.58 -12.32 -7.76
C ALA A 182 18.80 -11.08 -6.89
N ALA A 183 18.91 -11.29 -5.58
CA ALA A 183 19.03 -10.22 -4.60
C ALA A 183 17.99 -9.10 -4.81
N PHE A 184 18.29 -7.87 -4.43
CA PHE A 184 17.44 -6.70 -4.71
C PHE A 184 17.85 -5.94 -5.98
N ILE A 185 18.87 -6.44 -6.68
CA ILE A 185 19.54 -5.73 -7.78
C ILE A 185 19.35 -6.40 -9.15
N GLY A 186 19.08 -7.71 -9.21
CA GLY A 186 19.00 -8.46 -10.46
C GLY A 186 17.57 -8.60 -10.97
N TYR A 187 17.33 -8.13 -12.19
CA TYR A 187 16.02 -8.12 -12.83
C TYR A 187 16.05 -8.76 -14.22
N VAL A 188 14.93 -9.35 -14.64
CA VAL A 188 14.68 -9.82 -16.02
C VAL A 188 13.43 -9.15 -16.57
N LYS A 189 13.43 -8.75 -17.84
CA LYS A 189 12.22 -8.24 -18.50
C LYS A 189 11.22 -9.37 -18.72
N THR A 190 10.01 -9.25 -18.20
CA THR A 190 8.95 -10.25 -18.41
C THR A 190 8.00 -9.88 -19.53
N SER A 191 7.68 -8.60 -19.66
CA SER A 191 6.76 -8.12 -20.71
C SER A 191 6.95 -6.63 -20.96
N HIS A 192 6.44 -6.15 -22.10
CA HIS A 192 6.42 -4.74 -22.43
C HIS A 192 5.17 -4.38 -23.22
N TYR A 193 4.55 -3.28 -22.81
CA TYR A 193 3.35 -2.72 -23.42
C TYR A 193 3.61 -1.29 -23.83
N SER A 194 3.05 -0.87 -24.96
CA SER A 194 3.22 0.47 -25.49
C SER A 194 1.86 0.99 -25.95
N ALA A 195 1.48 2.18 -25.52
CA ALA A 195 0.28 2.86 -25.97
C ALA A 195 0.67 4.21 -26.56
N GLU A 196 0.07 4.51 -27.70
CA GLU A 196 0.31 5.74 -28.43
C GLU A 196 -1.01 6.41 -28.77
N ALA A 197 -1.00 7.74 -28.74
CA ALA A 197 -2.13 8.60 -29.10
C ALA A 197 -1.64 10.00 -29.51
N ASP A 198 -2.54 10.83 -30.00
CA ASP A 198 -2.25 12.20 -30.46
C ASP A 198 -1.80 13.14 -29.33
N THR A 199 -2.16 12.82 -28.09
CA THR A 199 -1.73 13.54 -26.88
C THR A 199 -1.24 12.58 -25.82
N LEU A 200 -0.40 13.07 -24.91
CA LEU A 200 0.08 12.25 -23.79
C LEU A 200 -1.06 11.78 -22.89
N ASP A 201 -2.03 12.64 -22.58
CA ASP A 201 -3.17 12.28 -21.73
C ASP A 201 -4.03 11.17 -22.36
N ALA A 202 -4.25 11.22 -23.68
CA ALA A 202 -4.95 10.17 -24.40
C ALA A 202 -4.18 8.84 -24.39
N ALA A 203 -2.85 8.88 -24.51
CA ALA A 203 -2.01 7.69 -24.41
C ALA A 203 -2.03 7.09 -23.00
N ILE A 204 -2.05 7.93 -21.96
CA ILE A 204 -2.19 7.50 -20.56
C ILE A 204 -3.55 6.84 -20.34
N LEU A 205 -4.64 7.43 -20.83
CA LEU A 205 -5.98 6.82 -20.73
C LEU A 205 -6.04 5.46 -21.44
N LYS A 206 -5.53 5.38 -22.67
CA LYS A 206 -5.45 4.13 -23.43
C LYS A 206 -4.64 3.06 -22.72
N MET A 207 -3.50 3.43 -22.12
CA MET A 207 -2.67 2.49 -21.35
C MET A 207 -3.40 2.01 -20.09
N ARG A 208 -4.13 2.89 -19.40
CA ARG A 208 -4.91 2.53 -18.20
C ARG A 208 -5.96 1.47 -18.52
N ASP A 209 -6.66 1.60 -19.65
CA ASP A 209 -7.67 0.62 -20.07
C ASP A 209 -7.03 -0.74 -20.37
N HIS A 210 -5.87 -0.76 -21.04
CA HIS A 210 -5.09 -1.98 -21.27
C HIS A 210 -4.59 -2.59 -19.96
N TYR A 211 -4.06 -1.79 -19.04
CA TYR A 211 -3.51 -2.28 -17.77
C TYR A 211 -4.60 -2.89 -16.88
N HIS A 212 -5.79 -2.28 -16.83
CA HIS A 212 -6.93 -2.84 -16.12
C HIS A 212 -7.42 -4.16 -16.74
N GLN A 213 -7.32 -4.33 -18.06
CA GLN A 213 -7.59 -5.62 -18.72
C GLN A 213 -6.50 -6.64 -18.39
N MET A 214 -5.23 -6.26 -18.45
CA MET A 214 -4.12 -7.16 -18.11
C MET A 214 -4.21 -7.69 -16.68
N ILE A 215 -4.52 -6.84 -15.69
CA ILE A 215 -4.73 -7.28 -14.29
C ILE A 215 -5.89 -8.26 -14.19
N ARG A 216 -6.94 -8.11 -15.02
CA ARG A 216 -8.09 -9.02 -15.04
C ARG A 216 -7.78 -10.35 -15.73
N ASP A 217 -6.95 -10.32 -16.77
CA ASP A 217 -6.63 -11.48 -17.61
C ASP A 217 -5.44 -12.27 -17.08
N SER A 218 -4.54 -11.65 -16.30
CA SER A 218 -3.57 -12.38 -15.49
C SER A 218 -4.34 -13.19 -14.46
N GLN A 219 -4.58 -14.47 -14.77
CA GLN A 219 -5.12 -15.43 -13.81
C GLN A 219 -4.33 -15.27 -12.49
N PRO A 220 -4.99 -15.30 -11.33
CA PRO A 220 -4.31 -15.15 -10.07
C PRO A 220 -3.31 -16.30 -9.93
N LEU A 221 -2.04 -16.03 -10.22
CA LEU A 221 -0.92 -16.83 -9.74
C LEU A 221 -1.14 -16.92 -8.24
N GLN A 222 -1.43 -18.13 -7.74
CA GLN A 222 -1.72 -18.47 -6.34
C GLN A 222 -1.36 -17.31 -5.43
N GLU A 223 -2.36 -16.49 -5.12
CA GLU A 223 -2.23 -15.34 -4.24
C GLU A 223 -1.55 -15.87 -2.98
N VAL A 224 -0.28 -15.52 -2.76
CA VAL A 224 0.40 -15.84 -1.51
C VAL A 224 -0.48 -15.21 -0.46
N ALA A 225 -1.21 -16.06 0.27
CA ALA A 225 -2.30 -15.64 1.12
C ALA A 225 -1.87 -14.38 1.90
N PRO A 226 -2.61 -13.26 1.79
CA PRO A 226 -2.15 -11.98 2.31
C PRO A 226 -1.70 -12.17 3.75
N LEU A 227 -0.38 -11.98 3.97
CA LEU A 227 0.30 -12.22 5.25
C LEU A 227 -0.65 -11.82 6.37
N GLU A 228 -1.11 -12.83 7.12
CA GLU A 228 -2.11 -12.61 8.14
C GLU A 228 -1.52 -11.60 9.13
N PRO A 229 -2.21 -10.47 9.39
CA PRO A 229 -1.68 -9.47 10.30
C PRO A 229 -1.46 -10.16 11.63
N ASN A 230 -0.23 -10.07 12.16
CA ASN A 230 0.07 -10.70 13.44
C ASN A 230 -0.75 -10.02 14.56
N PHE A 231 -0.82 -10.64 15.73
CA PHE A 231 -1.62 -10.13 16.84
C PHE A 231 -1.21 -8.70 17.25
N ALA A 232 0.09 -8.38 17.23
CA ALA A 232 0.60 -7.04 17.57
C ALA A 232 0.09 -5.98 16.57
N ASP A 233 0.11 -6.27 15.26
CA ASP A 233 -0.42 -5.39 14.22
C ASP A 233 -1.94 -5.20 14.36
N TRP A 234 -2.66 -6.28 14.68
CA TRP A 234 -4.09 -6.23 14.91
C TRP A 234 -4.44 -5.39 16.16
N LEU A 235 -3.64 -5.53 17.23
CA LEU A 235 -3.81 -4.81 18.49
C LEU A 235 -3.46 -3.33 18.34
N ALA A 236 -2.43 -2.98 17.57
CA ALA A 236 -2.06 -1.59 17.29
C ALA A 236 -3.21 -0.77 16.65
N LYS A 237 -4.09 -1.42 15.89
CA LYS A 237 -5.29 -0.79 15.30
C LYS A 237 -6.37 -0.46 16.34
N GLN A 238 -6.27 -1.00 17.56
CA GLN A 238 -7.23 -0.78 18.64
C GLN A 238 -6.82 0.39 19.57
N LYS A 239 -5.66 1.03 19.36
CA LYS A 239 -5.12 2.12 20.20
C LYS A 239 -6.08 3.30 20.44
N LYS A 240 -7.00 3.58 19.51
CA LYS A 240 -7.94 4.72 19.64
C LYS A 240 -9.20 4.43 20.46
N ARG A 241 -9.36 3.23 21.02
CA ARG A 241 -10.57 2.86 21.76
C ARG A 241 -10.47 3.28 23.22
N ASP A 242 -11.52 3.87 23.76
CA ASP A 242 -11.63 4.15 25.19
C ASP A 242 -12.27 2.94 25.90
N THR A 243 -11.52 1.84 25.96
CA THR A 243 -11.95 0.55 26.51
C THR A 243 -10.73 -0.18 27.06
N PRO A 244 -10.89 -1.23 27.91
CA PRO A 244 -9.76 -2.03 28.39
C PRO A 244 -8.88 -2.63 27.27
N LEU A 245 -9.44 -2.86 26.07
CA LEU A 245 -8.69 -3.29 24.89
C LEU A 245 -7.81 -2.16 24.32
N GLY A 246 -8.29 -0.92 24.34
CA GLY A 246 -7.51 0.24 23.91
C GLY A 246 -6.44 0.61 24.93
N ASP A 247 -6.73 0.47 26.24
CA ASP A 247 -5.73 0.66 27.30
C ASP A 247 -4.61 -0.39 27.18
N LEU A 248 -4.97 -1.65 26.93
CA LEU A 248 -4.01 -2.71 26.59
C LEU A 248 -3.23 -2.33 25.32
N ALA A 249 -3.89 -1.95 24.23
CA ALA A 249 -3.21 -1.60 22.97
C ALA A 249 -2.21 -0.42 23.12
N ASN A 250 -2.51 0.53 24.00
CA ASN A 250 -1.64 1.66 24.32
C ASN A 250 -0.60 1.38 25.42
N LYS A 251 -0.59 0.16 25.99
CA LYS A 251 0.22 -0.18 27.17
C LYS A 251 0.07 0.85 28.30
N ARG A 252 -1.14 1.38 28.54
CA ARG A 252 -1.37 2.34 29.63
C ARG A 252 -1.18 1.65 30.98
N GLY A 253 -0.30 2.20 31.81
CA GLY A 253 0.00 1.67 33.14
C GLY A 253 1.01 0.51 33.16
N PHE A 254 1.71 0.26 32.06
CA PHE A 254 2.80 -0.71 31.98
C PHE A 254 4.14 -0.06 32.34
N ALA A 255 5.05 -0.84 32.94
CA ALA A 255 6.42 -0.39 33.20
C ALA A 255 7.30 -0.38 31.94
N ASP A 256 6.93 -1.12 30.90
CA ASP A 256 7.63 -1.13 29.61
C ASP A 256 7.28 0.10 28.78
N GLU A 257 8.27 0.98 28.59
CA GLU A 257 8.15 2.21 27.81
C GLU A 257 8.17 1.99 26.29
N SER A 258 8.37 0.75 25.81
CA SER A 258 8.44 0.51 24.37
C SER A 258 7.08 0.75 23.69
N GLU A 259 7.08 1.57 22.64
CA GLU A 259 5.86 1.95 21.90
C GLU A 259 5.17 0.77 21.18
N ASN A 260 5.91 -0.30 20.95
CA ASN A 260 5.50 -1.44 20.12
C ASN A 260 5.33 -2.71 20.96
N TRP A 261 4.29 -3.47 20.66
CA TRP A 261 4.10 -4.80 21.22
C TRP A 261 5.11 -5.78 20.59
N PRO A 262 5.70 -6.69 21.38
CA PRO A 262 6.52 -7.75 20.82
C PRO A 262 5.71 -8.63 19.87
N ILE A 263 6.37 -9.16 18.84
CA ILE A 263 5.76 -10.04 17.85
C ILE A 263 5.96 -11.48 18.34
N PHE A 264 4.88 -12.09 18.83
CA PHE A 264 4.85 -13.48 19.26
C PHE A 264 3.81 -14.27 18.46
N SER A 265 4.06 -15.57 18.28
CA SER A 265 3.14 -16.48 17.60
C SER A 265 2.10 -17.08 18.54
N GLU A 266 2.38 -17.14 19.84
CA GLU A 266 1.56 -17.84 20.82
C GLU A 266 1.01 -16.92 21.90
N TYR A 267 -0.21 -17.22 22.36
CA TYR A 267 -0.88 -16.51 23.45
C TYR A 267 -0.06 -16.52 24.75
N LYS A 268 0.57 -17.66 25.06
CA LYS A 268 1.34 -17.85 26.30
C LYS A 268 2.52 -16.88 26.38
N GLN A 269 3.19 -16.61 25.26
CA GLN A 269 4.31 -15.66 25.21
C GLN A 269 3.85 -14.22 25.53
N TYR A 270 2.64 -13.84 25.10
CA TYR A 270 2.05 -12.56 25.50
C TYR A 270 1.67 -12.54 26.98
N GLN A 271 1.20 -13.66 27.55
CA GLN A 271 0.94 -13.75 29.00
C GLN A 271 2.22 -13.64 29.82
N ASP A 272 3.28 -14.37 29.44
CA ASP A 272 4.57 -14.35 30.11
C ASP A 272 5.18 -12.94 30.05
N TYR A 273 5.09 -12.30 28.88
CA TYR A 273 5.50 -10.91 28.71
C TYR A 273 4.69 -9.95 29.60
N LEU A 274 3.36 -10.11 29.71
CA LEU A 274 2.55 -9.30 30.62
C LEU A 274 3.01 -9.49 32.06
N LEU A 275 3.16 -10.73 32.54
CA LEU A 275 3.54 -11.05 33.92
C LEU A 275 4.90 -10.46 34.29
N ASN A 276 5.87 -10.50 33.38
CA ASN A 276 7.21 -9.95 33.60
C ASN A 276 7.24 -8.42 33.64
N ASN A 277 6.21 -7.74 33.11
CA ASN A 277 6.14 -6.28 33.00
C ASN A 277 5.13 -5.63 33.95
N HIS A 278 4.78 -6.32 35.05
CA HIS A 278 3.94 -5.81 36.13
C HIS A 278 2.64 -5.14 35.63
N PRO A 279 1.75 -5.92 34.99
CA PRO A 279 0.65 -5.36 34.24
C PRO A 279 -0.43 -4.83 35.21
N PRO A 280 -1.15 -3.75 34.85
CA PRO A 280 -2.19 -3.20 35.72
C PRO A 280 -3.35 -4.19 35.89
N TYR A 281 -4.10 -4.04 36.98
CA TYR A 281 -5.24 -4.92 37.29
C TYR A 281 -6.23 -4.97 36.11
N GLY A 282 -6.58 -6.18 35.67
CA GLY A 282 -7.48 -6.41 34.53
C GLY A 282 -6.81 -6.51 33.16
N ALA A 283 -5.52 -6.19 33.02
CA ALA A 283 -4.79 -6.32 31.75
C ALA A 283 -4.74 -7.76 31.23
N MET A 284 -4.60 -8.76 32.11
CA MET A 284 -4.64 -10.18 31.73
C MET A 284 -5.99 -10.59 31.13
N ALA A 285 -7.10 -10.15 31.75
CA ALA A 285 -8.45 -10.41 31.24
C ALA A 285 -8.74 -9.62 29.95
N ALA A 286 -8.13 -8.45 29.77
CA ALA A 286 -8.18 -7.71 28.51
C ALA A 286 -7.42 -8.45 27.40
N LEU A 287 -6.23 -8.99 27.69
CA LEU A 287 -5.43 -9.76 26.73
C LEU A 287 -6.16 -11.03 26.26
N GLU A 288 -6.77 -11.78 27.18
CA GLU A 288 -7.56 -12.96 26.82
C GLU A 288 -8.72 -12.62 25.87
N ARG A 289 -9.48 -11.57 26.18
CA ARG A 289 -10.58 -11.08 25.32
C ARG A 289 -10.07 -10.58 23.98
N ALA A 290 -8.95 -9.88 23.96
CA ALA A 290 -8.28 -9.41 22.75
C ALA A 290 -7.85 -10.58 21.87
N TRP A 291 -7.25 -11.61 22.45
CA TRP A 291 -6.78 -12.79 21.73
C TRP A 291 -7.93 -13.59 21.11
N ARG A 292 -9.02 -13.82 21.86
CA ARG A 292 -10.24 -14.46 21.32
C ARG A 292 -10.84 -13.65 20.16
N SER A 293 -10.84 -12.33 20.28
CA SER A 293 -11.31 -11.42 19.22
C SER A 293 -10.43 -11.48 17.98
N TYR A 294 -9.11 -11.54 18.15
CA TYR A 294 -8.14 -11.75 17.08
C TYR A 294 -8.31 -13.10 16.39
N GLN A 295 -8.46 -14.20 17.13
CA GLN A 295 -8.73 -15.51 16.55
C GLN A 295 -10.03 -15.53 15.74
N THR A 296 -11.07 -14.85 16.23
CA THR A 296 -12.33 -14.68 15.49
C THR A 296 -12.12 -13.88 14.21
N TYR A 297 -11.31 -12.83 14.27
CA TYR A 297 -10.93 -12.03 13.11
C TYR A 297 -10.17 -12.88 12.07
N VAL A 298 -9.17 -13.65 12.49
CA VAL A 298 -8.41 -14.56 11.60
C VAL A 298 -9.32 -15.62 11.00
N ARG A 299 -10.20 -16.26 11.80
CA ARG A 299 -11.18 -17.24 11.31
C ARG A 299 -12.10 -16.62 10.26
N LYS A 300 -12.64 -15.42 10.49
CA LYS A 300 -13.48 -14.69 9.53
C LYS A 300 -12.72 -14.39 8.24
N LYS A 301 -11.45 -13.99 8.34
CA LYS A 301 -10.59 -13.69 7.20
C LYS A 301 -10.21 -14.95 6.41
N ARG A 302 -9.95 -16.09 7.08
CA ARG A 302 -9.69 -17.39 6.44
C ARG A 302 -10.95 -18.03 5.84
N SER A 303 -12.10 -17.79 6.45
CA SER A 303 -13.39 -18.29 5.97
C SER A 303 -13.93 -17.53 4.76
N SER A 304 -13.16 -16.62 4.16
CA SER A 304 -13.48 -16.06 2.86
C SER A 304 -13.29 -17.13 1.77
N ASN A 305 -14.27 -18.05 1.70
CA ASN A 305 -14.87 -18.29 0.39
C ASN A 305 -15.26 -16.91 -0.15
N PRO A 306 -14.99 -16.61 -1.44
CA PRO A 306 -15.40 -15.34 -2.03
C PRO A 306 -16.87 -15.24 -1.69
N LEU A 307 -17.24 -14.10 -1.11
CA LEU A 307 -18.61 -13.68 -0.86
C LEU A 307 -19.57 -14.69 -1.49
N LYS A 308 -20.22 -15.54 -0.68
CA LYS A 308 -21.62 -15.83 -1.01
C LYS A 308 -22.14 -14.43 -1.27
N GLN A 309 -22.28 -14.11 -2.56
CA GLN A 309 -23.22 -13.12 -3.01
C GLN A 309 -24.47 -13.62 -2.30
N VAL A 310 -24.72 -13.06 -1.11
CA VAL A 310 -26.07 -12.72 -0.74
C VAL A 310 -26.52 -12.07 -2.02
N ASN A 311 -27.31 -12.83 -2.79
CA ASN A 311 -27.97 -12.33 -3.98
C ASN A 311 -28.34 -10.93 -3.59
N LYS A 312 -27.70 -9.97 -4.26
CA LYS A 312 -27.95 -8.56 -4.09
C LYS A 312 -29.40 -8.46 -4.54
N SER A 313 -30.32 -8.73 -3.61
CA SER A 313 -31.75 -8.57 -3.75
C SER A 313 -31.82 -7.21 -4.38
N GLU A 314 -32.31 -7.19 -5.62
CA GLU A 314 -32.29 -6.05 -6.53
C GLU A 314 -32.18 -4.80 -5.70
N LEU A 315 -31.00 -4.18 -5.75
CA LEU A 315 -30.75 -2.96 -5.01
C LEU A 315 -31.73 -1.99 -5.62
N GLN A 316 -32.92 -1.93 -5.00
CA GLN A 316 -33.98 -1.01 -5.32
C GLN A 316 -33.24 0.30 -5.44
N LYS A 317 -33.34 0.92 -6.61
CA LYS A 317 -32.76 2.23 -6.86
C LYS A 317 -33.33 3.14 -5.77
N HIS A 318 -32.65 3.21 -4.62
CA HIS A 318 -33.07 4.03 -3.51
C HIS A 318 -33.02 5.42 -4.09
N VAL A 319 -34.21 5.99 -4.27
CA VAL A 319 -34.38 7.35 -4.75
C VAL A 319 -33.53 8.20 -3.82
N ASP A 320 -32.52 8.89 -4.35
CA ASP A 320 -31.62 9.74 -3.58
C ASP A 320 -32.46 10.85 -2.91
N ARG A 321 -32.98 10.57 -1.72
CA ARG A 321 -33.81 11.51 -0.95
C ARG A 321 -32.89 12.62 -0.45
N LYS A 322 -33.20 13.85 -0.85
CA LYS A 322 -32.47 15.06 -0.44
C LYS A 322 -33.01 15.55 0.91
N VAL A 323 -32.15 16.19 1.69
CA VAL A 323 -32.56 16.92 2.91
C VAL A 323 -33.60 17.99 2.52
N VAL A 324 -34.72 18.03 3.23
CA VAL A 324 -35.83 18.95 2.96
C VAL A 324 -35.88 20.03 4.04
N THR A 325 -35.97 21.30 3.64
CA THR A 325 -36.18 22.42 4.55
C THR A 325 -37.68 22.70 4.66
N VAL A 326 -38.24 22.53 5.86
CA VAL A 326 -39.66 22.77 6.13
C VAL A 326 -39.82 24.18 6.72
N LYS A 327 -40.66 25.00 6.09
CA LYS A 327 -40.97 26.35 6.59
C LYS A 327 -42.14 26.27 7.57
N LYS A 328 -41.98 26.85 8.76
CA LYS A 328 -43.05 27.02 9.78
C LYS A 328 -43.61 25.72 10.37
N ALA A 329 -42.76 24.74 10.68
CA ALA A 329 -43.19 23.60 11.49
C ALA A 329 -43.51 24.08 12.93
N THR A 330 -44.72 23.79 13.42
CA THR A 330 -45.10 24.06 14.81
C THR A 330 -44.71 22.87 15.67
N PRO A 331 -43.87 23.05 16.71
CA PRO A 331 -43.47 21.94 17.56
C PRO A 331 -44.66 21.26 18.25
N ILE A 332 -44.69 19.93 18.24
CA ILE A 332 -45.72 19.13 18.91
C ILE A 332 -45.22 18.76 20.31
N PRO A 333 -45.95 19.15 21.38
CA PRO A 333 -45.66 18.74 22.76
C PRO A 333 -45.57 17.22 22.90
N TYR A 334 -44.69 16.73 23.78
CA TYR A 334 -44.35 15.31 23.91
C TYR A 334 -45.57 14.41 24.14
N ASP A 335 -46.50 14.86 24.99
CA ASP A 335 -47.75 14.19 25.32
C ASP A 335 -48.71 14.02 24.12
N ARG A 336 -48.51 14.79 23.05
CA ARG A 336 -49.34 14.78 21.85
C ARG A 336 -48.68 14.08 20.66
N ARG A 337 -47.48 13.53 20.83
CA ARG A 337 -46.77 12.83 19.76
C ARG A 337 -47.33 11.41 19.59
N THR A 338 -47.60 11.00 18.35
CA THR A 338 -48.12 9.67 18.03
C THR A 338 -47.00 8.73 17.56
N ILE A 339 -46.96 7.48 17.99
CA ILE A 339 -45.92 6.55 17.51
C ILE A 339 -46.34 5.95 16.16
N GLU A 340 -45.52 6.16 15.12
CA GLU A 340 -45.64 5.47 13.85
C GLU A 340 -44.89 4.14 13.92
N LYS A 341 -45.47 3.07 13.37
CA LYS A 341 -44.87 1.73 13.37
C LYS A 341 -44.03 1.55 12.11
N PHE A 342 -42.71 1.58 12.26
CA PHE A 342 -41.77 1.26 11.18
C PHE A 342 -41.23 -0.16 11.34
N MET A 343 -41.01 -0.84 10.21
CA MET A 343 -40.31 -2.10 10.11
C MET A 343 -38.85 -1.88 9.69
N GLN A 344 -38.01 -2.89 9.93
CA GLN A 344 -36.63 -2.86 9.44
C GLN A 344 -36.62 -2.80 7.91
N GLY A 345 -35.88 -1.85 7.35
CA GLY A 345 -35.85 -1.57 5.91
C GLY A 345 -36.71 -0.38 5.50
N ASP A 346 -37.63 0.08 6.35
CA ASP A 346 -38.48 1.22 6.03
C ASP A 346 -37.67 2.52 5.94
N ASP A 347 -38.26 3.46 5.22
CA ASP A 347 -37.72 4.78 4.94
C ASP A 347 -38.43 5.81 5.83
N GLY A 348 -37.66 6.63 6.55
CA GLY A 348 -38.19 7.65 7.45
C GLY A 348 -37.46 8.98 7.37
N TRP A 349 -37.89 9.92 8.21
CA TRP A 349 -37.33 11.24 8.36
C TRP A 349 -37.11 11.56 9.84
N ILE A 350 -36.05 12.32 10.12
CA ILE A 350 -35.77 12.87 11.45
C ILE A 350 -35.44 14.36 11.32
N SER A 351 -35.57 15.14 12.40
CA SER A 351 -35.08 16.51 12.45
C SER A 351 -34.41 16.81 13.77
N TRP A 352 -33.18 17.35 13.71
CA TRP A 352 -32.43 17.77 14.91
C TRP A 352 -32.66 19.23 15.29
N ASP A 353 -33.19 20.05 14.37
CA ASP A 353 -33.30 21.50 14.54
C ASP A 353 -34.72 22.04 14.29
N GLY A 354 -35.67 21.15 13.96
CA GLY A 354 -37.07 21.48 13.69
C GLY A 354 -37.27 22.24 12.37
N LYS A 355 -36.22 22.40 11.58
CA LYS A 355 -36.23 23.16 10.32
C LYS A 355 -35.85 22.29 9.12
N ARG A 356 -34.96 21.31 9.33
CA ARG A 356 -34.46 20.41 8.27
C ARG A 356 -34.84 18.97 8.61
N ALA A 357 -35.54 18.33 7.67
CA ALA A 357 -35.82 16.91 7.71
C ALA A 357 -34.73 16.15 6.96
N ILE A 358 -34.15 15.17 7.64
CA ILE A 358 -33.05 14.34 7.17
C ILE A 358 -33.61 12.94 6.85
N PRO A 359 -33.42 12.42 5.63
CA PRO A 359 -33.91 11.09 5.28
C PRO A 359 -33.02 10.02 5.91
N VAL A 360 -33.67 8.99 6.44
CA VAL A 360 -33.03 7.87 7.14
C VAL A 360 -33.67 6.55 6.70
N SER A 361 -32.93 5.45 6.84
CA SER A 361 -33.48 4.09 6.78
C SER A 361 -33.48 3.45 8.15
N ILE A 362 -34.52 2.66 8.44
CA ILE A 362 -34.64 1.92 9.69
C ILE A 362 -33.81 0.65 9.61
N VAL A 363 -32.76 0.57 10.42
CA VAL A 363 -31.83 -0.56 10.46
C VAL A 363 -32.20 -1.57 11.54
N GLY A 364 -32.92 -1.15 12.58
CA GLY A 364 -33.37 -2.04 13.65
C GLY A 364 -34.52 -1.41 14.45
N VAL A 365 -35.39 -2.27 14.98
CA VAL A 365 -36.55 -1.88 15.78
C VAL A 365 -36.46 -2.59 17.13
N SER A 366 -36.67 -1.83 18.20
CA SER A 366 -36.76 -2.34 19.57
C SER A 366 -38.07 -1.89 20.20
N GLU A 367 -38.37 -2.33 21.42
CA GLU A 367 -39.59 -1.95 22.13
C GLU A 367 -39.71 -0.43 22.40
N ARG A 368 -38.58 0.29 22.44
CA ARG A 368 -38.56 1.72 22.82
C ARG A 368 -37.85 2.63 21.81
N HIS A 369 -37.10 2.07 20.87
CA HIS A 369 -36.27 2.83 19.97
C HIS A 369 -36.20 2.26 18.55
N TYR A 370 -35.97 3.15 17.60
CA TYR A 370 -35.52 2.83 16.25
C TYR A 370 -34.02 3.06 16.13
N THR A 371 -33.30 2.03 15.65
CA THR A 371 -31.93 2.20 15.14
C THR A 371 -32.02 2.61 13.68
N ILE A 372 -31.57 3.80 13.35
CA ILE A 372 -31.65 4.38 12.01
C ILE A 372 -30.27 4.59 11.41
N ALA A 373 -30.16 4.61 10.08
CA ALA A 373 -28.98 5.04 9.34
C ALA A 373 -29.29 6.26 8.48
N ILE A 374 -28.44 7.29 8.56
CA ILE A 374 -28.60 8.51 7.75
C ILE A 374 -28.38 8.20 6.27
N GLN A 375 -29.30 8.63 5.39
CA GLN A 375 -29.15 8.49 3.94
C GLN A 375 -28.45 9.70 3.32
N SER A 376 -28.78 10.92 3.76
CA SER A 376 -28.14 12.16 3.28
C SER A 376 -28.07 13.21 4.40
N PRO A 377 -27.14 14.19 4.40
CA PRO A 377 -26.14 14.49 3.37
C PRO A 377 -25.01 13.45 3.32
N ARG A 378 -24.35 13.30 2.16
CA ARG A 378 -23.31 12.28 1.91
C ARG A 378 -22.20 12.20 2.97
N ARG A 379 -21.85 13.33 3.60
CA ARG A 379 -20.82 13.38 4.66
C ARG A 379 -21.22 12.64 5.94
N LYS A 380 -22.52 12.47 6.19
CA LYS A 380 -23.08 11.75 7.35
C LYS A 380 -23.76 10.44 6.96
N ALA A 381 -23.75 10.09 5.68
CA ALA A 381 -24.43 8.89 5.19
C ALA A 381 -23.82 7.64 5.83
N GLY A 382 -24.68 6.75 6.32
CA GLY A 382 -24.29 5.51 7.01
C GLY A 382 -24.08 5.64 8.52
N ASN A 383 -24.06 6.86 9.08
CA ASN A 383 -24.02 7.04 10.54
C ASN A 383 -25.29 6.48 11.17
N LYS A 384 -25.12 5.71 12.25
CA LYS A 384 -26.23 5.07 12.96
C LYS A 384 -26.57 5.81 14.24
N HIS A 385 -27.87 5.95 14.50
CA HIS A 385 -28.40 6.57 15.72
C HIS A 385 -29.54 5.71 16.27
N SER A 386 -29.74 5.74 17.58
CA SER A 386 -30.89 5.11 18.25
C SER A 386 -31.78 6.21 18.79
N LEU A 387 -33.01 6.33 18.27
CA LEU A 387 -33.98 7.38 18.60
C LEU A 387 -35.27 6.79 19.15
N PHE A 388 -36.03 7.56 19.93
CA PHE A 388 -37.33 7.10 20.43
C PHE A 388 -38.33 6.89 19.29
N LEU A 389 -39.35 6.05 19.53
CA LEU A 389 -40.33 5.68 18.49
C LEU A 389 -41.14 6.87 17.97
N ASP A 390 -41.29 7.94 18.77
CA ASP A 390 -42.00 9.17 18.42
C ASP A 390 -41.10 10.23 17.73
N GLU A 391 -39.82 9.94 17.51
CA GLU A 391 -38.88 10.88 16.91
C GLU A 391 -38.63 10.62 15.42
N VAL A 392 -39.00 9.43 14.93
CA VAL A 392 -38.91 9.04 13.53
C VAL A 392 -40.29 9.16 12.88
N ARG A 393 -40.34 9.80 11.69
CA ARG A 393 -41.60 10.15 11.02
C ARG A 393 -41.61 9.82 9.55
N SER A 394 -42.79 9.53 9.01
CA SER A 394 -42.99 9.20 7.60
C SER A 394 -42.92 10.44 6.69
N SER A 395 -43.15 11.64 7.22
CA SER A 395 -43.05 12.90 6.47
C SER A 395 -42.02 13.89 7.03
N PRO A 396 -41.42 14.73 6.17
CA PRO A 396 -40.55 15.83 6.58
C PRO A 396 -41.19 16.80 7.57
N GLU A 397 -42.46 17.13 7.38
CA GLU A 397 -43.19 18.10 8.19
C GLU A 397 -43.36 17.61 9.62
N LEU A 398 -43.77 16.33 9.76
CA LEU A 398 -43.91 15.70 11.07
C LEU A 398 -42.55 15.52 11.75
N ALA A 399 -41.50 15.15 11.01
CA ALA A 399 -40.16 15.04 11.58
C ALA A 399 -39.68 16.37 12.18
N CYS A 400 -39.92 17.48 11.48
CA CYS A 400 -39.60 18.83 11.95
C CYS A 400 -40.50 19.29 13.11
N ALA A 401 -41.79 18.94 13.10
CA ALA A 401 -42.72 19.26 14.19
C ALA A 401 -42.40 18.46 15.46
N ASN A 402 -41.95 17.21 15.31
CA ASN A 402 -41.61 16.37 16.45
C ASN A 402 -40.28 16.73 17.07
N LEU A 403 -39.24 17.00 16.26
CA LEU A 403 -37.89 17.32 16.73
C LEU A 403 -37.29 16.25 17.65
N VAL A 404 -36.10 15.76 17.30
CA VAL A 404 -35.36 14.84 18.17
C VAL A 404 -34.95 15.57 19.44
N THR A 405 -35.33 15.00 20.59
CA THR A 405 -34.98 15.53 21.90
C THR A 405 -33.62 14.98 22.30
N LEU A 406 -32.62 15.88 22.43
CA LEU A 406 -31.25 15.54 22.83
C LEU A 406 -31.08 15.49 24.35
#